data_AF-A0A1W6MVF6-F1
#
_entry.id   AF-A0A1W6MVF6-F1
#
_cell.length_a   1.000
_cell.length_b   1.000
_cell.length_c   1.000
_cell.angle_alpha   90.00
_cell.angle_beta   90.00
_cell.angle_gamma   90.00
#
_symmetry.space_group_name_H-M   'P 1'
#
loop_
_entity.id
_entity.type
_entity.pdbx_description
1 polymer ?
#
loop_
_entity_poly.entity_id
_entity_poly.type
_entity_poly.pdbx_seq_one_letter_code
_entity_poly.pdbx_strand_id
1 'polypeptide(L)'
;MATNFGYQDEDKAMQLAGLRALDRAAKGLDLLFKEKGREALVPLLDDADLSVRVFAAGYLLKLMPDRALAVLGDIRLRGESEVRVTAGSLLRRFENGTLDM
;
A
#
# COMPACT_ATOMS: atom_id res chain seq x y z
N MET A 1 -19.34 0.63 30.71
CA MET A 1 -18.80 1.31 29.51
C MET A 1 -17.33 0.95 29.41
N ALA A 2 -16.98 -0.05 28.60
CA ALA A 2 -15.59 -0.50 28.44
C ALA A 2 -14.97 0.21 27.22
N THR A 3 -13.81 0.80 27.45
CA THR A 3 -13.01 1.60 26.52
C THR A 3 -12.40 0.72 25.43
N ASN A 4 -12.87 0.84 24.19
CA ASN A 4 -12.34 0.13 23.01
C ASN A 4 -11.27 0.94 22.26
N PHE A 5 -10.51 1.79 22.95
CA PHE A 5 -9.69 2.85 22.34
C PHE A 5 -8.20 2.51 22.13
N GLY A 6 -7.73 1.34 22.58
CA GLY A 6 -6.31 0.95 22.45
C GLY A 6 -5.97 0.18 21.17
N TYR A 7 -6.78 -0.84 20.85
CA TYR A 7 -6.45 -1.80 19.78
C TYR A 7 -6.43 -1.17 18.37
N GLN A 8 -7.35 -0.25 18.06
CA GLN A 8 -7.40 0.36 16.73
C GLN A 8 -6.24 1.31 16.42
N ASP A 9 -5.61 1.89 17.44
CA ASP A 9 -4.51 2.83 17.23
C ASP A 9 -3.16 2.13 17.12
N GLU A 10 -3.00 0.97 17.79
CA GLU A 10 -1.84 0.08 17.60
C GLU A 10 -1.83 -0.54 16.20
N ASP A 11 -2.97 -1.03 15.70
CA ASP A 11 -3.09 -1.58 14.34
C ASP A 11 -2.78 -0.52 13.28
N LYS A 12 -3.30 0.71 13.44
CA LYS A 12 -2.97 1.84 12.56
C LYS A 12 -1.49 2.22 12.64
N ALA A 13 -0.91 2.21 13.84
CA ALA A 13 0.50 2.54 14.02
C ALA A 13 1.40 1.48 13.36
N MET A 14 1.03 0.20 13.49
CA MET A 14 1.73 -0.92 12.86
C MET A 14 1.62 -0.88 11.32
N GLN A 15 0.43 -0.64 10.78
CA GLN A 15 0.23 -0.43 9.34
C GLN A 15 1.03 0.76 8.81
N LEU A 16 1.03 1.89 9.54
CA LEU A 16 1.77 3.07 9.15
C LEU A 16 3.28 2.82 9.21
N ALA A 17 3.77 2.08 10.20
CA ALA A 17 5.17 1.68 10.29
C ALA A 17 5.57 0.75 9.13
N GLY A 18 4.72 -0.21 8.76
CA GLY A 18 4.89 -1.09 7.60
C GLY A 18 4.98 -0.30 6.29
N LEU A 19 4.01 0.61 6.05
CA LEU A 19 4.03 1.53 4.91
C LEU A 19 5.32 2.35 4.84
N ARG A 20 5.81 2.87 5.98
CA ARG A 20 7.04 3.66 6.06
C ARG A 20 8.31 2.83 5.85
N ALA A 21 8.34 1.59 6.32
CA ALA A 21 9.47 0.69 6.12
C ALA A 21 9.59 0.28 4.65
N LEU A 22 8.45 -0.06 4.04
CA LEU A 22 8.38 -0.36 2.62
C LEU A 22 8.69 0.88 1.75
N ASP A 23 8.33 2.10 2.20
CA ASP A 23 8.59 3.33 1.45
C ASP A 23 10.09 3.61 1.36
N ARG A 24 10.79 3.41 2.48
CA ARG A 24 12.25 3.44 2.50
C ARG A 24 12.86 2.39 1.59
N ALA A 25 12.30 1.18 1.55
CA ALA A 25 12.78 0.12 0.68
C ALA A 25 12.58 0.47 -0.81
N ALA A 26 11.40 0.97 -1.20
CA ALA A 26 11.11 1.38 -2.57
C ALA A 26 12.00 2.55 -3.03
N LYS A 27 12.17 3.58 -2.19
CA LYS A 27 13.12 4.67 -2.45
C LYS A 27 14.54 4.16 -2.61
N GLY A 28 14.95 3.17 -1.81
CA GLY A 28 16.23 2.48 -1.97
C GLY A 28 16.36 1.79 -3.33
N LEU A 29 15.30 1.10 -3.78
CA LEU A 29 15.26 0.46 -5.10
C LEU A 29 15.34 1.50 -6.23
N ASP A 30 14.66 2.64 -6.12
CA ASP A 30 14.76 3.70 -7.13
C ASP A 30 16.13 4.37 -7.17
N LEU A 31 16.76 4.54 -6.01
CA LEU A 31 18.12 5.09 -5.96
C LEU A 31 19.12 4.14 -6.63
N LEU A 32 18.94 2.82 -6.46
CA LEU A 32 19.84 1.80 -7.02
C LEU A 32 19.57 1.51 -8.50
N PHE A 33 18.30 1.52 -8.92
CA PHE A 33 17.89 1.04 -10.24
C PHE A 33 17.11 2.09 -11.06
N LYS A 34 17.04 3.33 -10.59
CA LYS A 34 16.17 4.40 -11.15
C LYS A 34 14.70 3.92 -11.19
N GLU A 35 13.88 4.48 -12.08
CA GLU A 35 12.45 4.11 -12.17
C GLU A 35 12.18 2.62 -12.47
N LYS A 36 13.19 1.87 -12.94
CA LYS A 36 13.08 0.44 -13.21
C LYS A 36 13.14 -0.44 -11.96
N GLY A 37 13.59 0.10 -10.82
CA GLY A 37 13.66 -0.67 -9.56
C GLY A 37 12.29 -1.16 -9.11
N ARG A 38 11.27 -0.33 -9.30
CA ARG A 38 9.88 -0.67 -8.96
C ARG A 38 9.24 -1.67 -9.94
N GLU A 39 9.74 -1.80 -11.17
CA GLU A 39 9.22 -2.80 -12.12
C GLU A 39 9.38 -4.24 -11.60
N ALA A 40 10.37 -4.50 -10.74
CA ALA A 40 10.54 -5.79 -10.07
C ALA A 40 9.36 -6.16 -9.15
N LEU A 41 8.54 -5.18 -8.73
CA LEU A 41 7.36 -5.40 -7.90
C LEU A 41 6.11 -5.77 -8.72
N VAL A 42 6.16 -5.67 -10.06
CA VAL A 42 5.01 -5.93 -10.93
C VAL A 42 4.39 -7.33 -10.75
N PRO A 43 5.18 -8.41 -10.56
CA PRO A 43 4.61 -9.73 -10.28
C PRO A 43 3.88 -9.80 -8.93
N LEU A 44 4.24 -8.96 -7.96
CA LEU A 44 3.64 -8.96 -6.62
C LEU A 44 2.22 -8.42 -6.59
N LEU A 45 1.76 -7.79 -7.69
CA LEU A 45 0.35 -7.41 -7.85
C LEU A 45 -0.59 -8.63 -7.92
N ASP A 46 -0.06 -9.82 -8.23
CA ASP A 46 -0.81 -11.07 -8.32
C ASP A 46 -0.46 -12.06 -7.18
N ASP A 47 0.30 -11.62 -6.16
CA ASP A 47 0.73 -12.48 -5.05
C ASP A 47 -0.46 -13.11 -4.32
N ALA A 48 -0.33 -14.32 -3.75
CA ALA A 48 -1.43 -14.94 -3.03
C ALA A 48 -1.89 -14.10 -1.80
N ASP A 49 -0.97 -13.39 -1.14
CA ASP A 49 -1.23 -12.58 0.05
C ASP A 49 -1.75 -11.18 -0.31
N LEU A 50 -2.91 -10.81 0.25
CA LEU A 50 -3.53 -9.51 0.04
C LEU A 50 -2.67 -8.34 0.56
N SER A 51 -1.92 -8.56 1.64
CA SER A 51 -1.00 -7.57 2.20
C SER A 51 0.11 -7.27 1.20
N VAL A 52 0.68 -8.31 0.58
CA VAL A 52 1.72 -8.12 -0.45
C VAL A 52 1.16 -7.34 -1.63
N ARG A 53 -0.04 -7.70 -2.12
CA ARG A 53 -0.70 -6.99 -3.23
C ARG A 53 -0.97 -5.51 -2.90
N VAL A 54 -1.48 -5.19 -1.72
CA VAL A 54 -1.84 -3.80 -1.37
C VAL A 54 -0.62 -2.89 -1.34
N PHE A 55 0.51 -3.41 -0.83
CA PHE A 55 1.75 -2.65 -0.80
C PHE A 55 2.36 -2.53 -2.19
N ALA A 56 2.43 -3.61 -2.97
CA ALA A 56 2.91 -3.57 -4.34
C ALA A 56 2.14 -2.55 -5.19
N ALA A 57 0.81 -2.54 -5.08
CA ALA A 57 -0.04 -1.57 -5.76
C ALA A 57 0.24 -0.14 -5.30
N GLY A 58 0.42 0.09 -3.99
CA GLY A 58 0.82 1.40 -3.47
C GLY A 58 2.09 1.96 -4.12
N TYR A 59 3.14 1.14 -4.29
CA TYR A 59 4.41 1.57 -4.89
C TYR A 59 4.34 1.77 -6.40
N LEU A 60 3.58 0.91 -7.06
CA LEU A 60 3.43 0.92 -8.50
C LEU A 60 2.44 1.98 -8.98
N LEU A 61 1.77 2.68 -8.08
CA LEU A 61 0.67 3.58 -8.41
C LEU A 61 1.07 4.75 -9.31
N LYS A 62 2.31 5.28 -9.19
CA LYS A 62 2.83 6.32 -10.09
C LYS A 62 3.39 5.75 -11.40
N LEU A 63 3.82 4.49 -11.40
CA LEU A 63 4.45 3.84 -12.57
C LEU A 63 3.40 3.20 -13.50
N MET A 64 2.38 2.58 -12.93
CA MET A 64 1.31 1.87 -13.62
C MET A 64 -0.04 2.09 -12.92
N PRO A 65 -0.56 3.34 -12.95
CA PRO A 65 -1.74 3.74 -12.19
C PRO A 65 -2.95 2.85 -12.48
N ASP A 66 -3.22 2.52 -13.74
CA ASP A 66 -4.41 1.74 -14.11
C ASP A 66 -4.46 0.38 -13.41
N ARG A 67 -3.35 -0.37 -13.43
CA ARG A 67 -3.27 -1.70 -12.82
C ARG A 67 -3.26 -1.61 -11.29
N ALA A 68 -2.49 -0.67 -10.75
CA ALA A 68 -2.39 -0.48 -9.31
C ALA A 68 -3.72 -0.04 -8.68
N LEU A 69 -4.44 0.89 -9.32
CA LEU A 69 -5.76 1.34 -8.89
C LEU A 69 -6.79 0.22 -8.95
N ALA A 70 -6.74 -0.63 -9.99
CA ALA A 70 -7.61 -1.80 -10.08
C ALA A 70 -7.41 -2.76 -8.88
N VAL A 71 -6.15 -3.07 -8.55
CA VAL A 71 -5.82 -3.93 -7.40
C VAL A 71 -6.27 -3.30 -6.08
N LEU A 72 -5.95 -2.02 -5.83
CA LEU A 72 -6.40 -1.34 -4.61
C LEU A 72 -7.92 -1.24 -4.53
N GLY A 73 -8.60 -1.04 -5.66
CA GLY A 73 -10.05 -1.00 -5.75
C GLY A 73 -10.68 -2.33 -5.33
N ASP A 74 -10.18 -3.44 -5.86
CA ASP A 74 -10.66 -4.77 -5.51
C ASP A 74 -10.40 -5.10 -4.04
N ILE A 75 -9.18 -4.86 -3.55
CA ILE A 75 -8.82 -5.06 -2.15
C ILE A 75 -9.70 -4.23 -1.24
N ARG A 76 -9.96 -2.95 -1.54
CA ARG A 76 -10.84 -2.09 -0.73
C ARG A 76 -12.28 -2.63 -0.65
N LEU A 77 -12.76 -3.26 -1.71
CA LEU A 77 -14.12 -3.81 -1.78
C LEU A 77 -14.25 -5.18 -1.11
N ARG A 78 -13.25 -6.06 -1.29
CA ARG A 78 -13.38 -7.49 -0.97
C ARG A 78 -12.34 -8.05 -0.01
N GLY A 79 -11.29 -7.29 0.30
CA GLY A 79 -10.19 -7.74 1.15
C GLY A 79 -10.60 -7.91 2.61
N GLU A 80 -9.67 -8.42 3.41
CA GLU A 80 -9.85 -8.51 4.85
C GLU A 80 -9.82 -7.13 5.51
N SER A 81 -10.38 -7.02 6.73
CA SER A 81 -10.66 -5.73 7.38
C SER A 81 -9.45 -4.80 7.43
N GLU A 82 -8.27 -5.34 7.70
CA GLU A 82 -7.04 -4.57 7.85
C GLU A 82 -6.51 -4.03 6.50
N VAL A 83 -6.37 -4.93 5.54
CA VAL A 83 -5.84 -4.62 4.20
C VAL A 83 -6.80 -3.69 3.45
N ARG A 84 -8.11 -3.82 3.66
CA ARG A 84 -9.14 -2.91 3.13
C ARG A 84 -8.93 -1.45 3.55
N VAL A 85 -8.62 -1.23 4.83
CA VAL A 85 -8.38 0.13 5.36
C VAL A 85 -7.14 0.72 4.72
N THR A 86 -6.09 -0.08 4.55
CA THR A 86 -4.84 0.34 3.90
C THR A 86 -5.09 0.71 2.43
N ALA A 87 -5.81 -0.13 1.68
CA ALA A 87 -6.19 0.16 0.29
C ALA A 87 -7.00 1.46 0.18
N GLY A 88 -7.98 1.66 1.05
CA GLY A 88 -8.76 2.90 1.10
C GLY A 88 -7.93 4.14 1.43
N SER A 89 -6.96 4.02 2.32
CA SER A 89 -6.03 5.10 2.68
C SER A 89 -5.14 5.50 1.50
N LEU A 90 -4.57 4.51 0.80
CA LEU A 90 -3.72 4.73 -0.38
C LEU A 90 -4.50 5.40 -1.53
N LEU A 91 -5.71 4.93 -1.82
CA LEU A 91 -6.59 5.54 -2.83
C LEU A 91 -6.90 7.00 -2.50
N ARG A 92 -7.33 7.27 -1.27
CA ARG A 92 -7.61 8.65 -0.81
C ARG A 92 -6.38 9.55 -0.93
N ARG A 93 -5.20 9.05 -0.56
CA ARG A 93 -3.96 9.83 -0.63
C ARG A 93 -3.57 10.15 -2.06
N PHE A 94 -3.78 9.21 -2.98
CA PHE A 94 -3.56 9.43 -4.40
C PHE A 94 -4.52 10.47 -4.98
N GLU A 95 -5.82 10.33 -4.71
CA GLU A 95 -6.85 11.30 -5.12
C GLU A 95 -6.54 12.71 -4.61
N ASN A 96 -6.02 12.82 -3.39
CA ASN A 96 -5.66 14.10 -2.78
C ASN A 96 -4.26 14.62 -3.18
N GLY A 97 -3.51 13.88 -4.01
CA GLY A 97 -2.13 14.24 -4.38
C GLY A 97 -1.12 14.21 -3.20
N THR A 98 -1.49 13.59 -2.08
CA THR A 98 -0.67 13.48 -0.86
C THR A 98 0.17 12.21 -0.79
N LEU A 99 0.12 11.39 -1.84
CA LEU A 99 0.88 10.15 -1.95
C LEU A 99 2.32 10.43 -2.39
N ASP A 100 3.19 10.68 -1.42
CA ASP A 100 4.61 10.91 -1.66
C ASP A 100 5.39 9.59 -1.65
N MET A 101 5.13 8.77 -2.68
CA MET A 101 5.88 7.55 -2.98
C MET A 101 6.76 7.73 -4.20
#